data_AF-A0A0T1SBL8-F1
#
_entry.id   AF-A0A0T1SBL8-F1
#
_cell.length_a   1.000
_cell.length_b   1.000
_cell.length_c   1.000
_cell.angle_alpha   90.00
_cell.angle_beta   90.00
_cell.angle_gamma   90.00
#
_symmetry.space_group_name_H-M   'P 1'
#
loop_
_entity.id
_entity.type
_entity.pdbx_description
1 polymer ?
#
loop_
_entity_poly.entity_id
_entity_poly.type
_entity_poly.pdbx_seq_one_letter_code
_entity_poly.pdbx_strand_id
1 'polypeptide(L)' 'MGASLFCCRTGHRPDAYDDGLDRLEKPAVIAKGTITALRDVWLWPFSEFEDAITACLAPDPADHRTAKELTTAW' A
#
# COMPACT_ATOMS: atom_id res chain seq x y z
N MET A 1 0.01 -2.02 -7.88
CA MET A 1 -1.47 -2.02 -7.68
C MET A 1 -1.85 -1.53 -6.29
N GLY A 2 -1.33 -2.14 -5.22
CA GLY A 2 -1.67 -1.77 -3.83
C GLY A 2 -1.55 -0.27 -3.53
N ALA A 3 -0.48 0.39 -3.99
CA ALA A 3 -0.31 1.83 -3.81
C ALA A 3 -1.42 2.68 -4.47
N SER A 4 -1.91 2.26 -5.63
CA SER A 4 -3.03 2.93 -6.30
C SER A 4 -4.34 2.76 -5.51
N LEU A 5 -4.61 1.55 -5.02
CA LEU A 5 -5.79 1.27 -4.18
C LEU A 5 -5.75 2.08 -2.88
N PHE A 6 -4.58 2.13 -2.23
CA PHE A 6 -4.35 2.93 -1.03
C PHE A 6 -4.61 4.43 -1.30
N CYS A 7 -4.03 5.00 -2.36
CA CYS A 7 -4.26 6.39 -2.76
C CYS A 7 -5.73 6.68 -3.07
N CYS A 8 -6.39 5.86 -3.88
CA CYS A 8 -7.79 6.07 -4.25
C CYS A 8 -8.72 6.06 -3.03
N ARG A 9 -8.39 5.26 -2.01
CA ARG A 9 -9.20 5.11 -0.81
C ARG A 9 -8.94 6.21 0.23
N THR A 10 -7.69 6.59 0.42
CA THR A 10 -7.25 7.44 1.56
C THR A 10 -6.90 8.86 1.14
N GLY A 11 -6.58 9.10 -0.13
CA GLY A 11 -5.96 10.35 -0.59
C GLY A 11 -4.48 10.49 -0.22
N HIS A 12 -3.90 9.49 0.45
CA HIS A 12 -2.50 9.48 0.90
C HIS A 12 -1.66 8.49 0.09
N ARG A 13 -0.34 8.72 0.03
CA ARG A 13 0.61 7.70 -0.43
C ARG A 13 0.86 6.67 0.68
N PRO A 14 1.10 5.39 0.33
CA PRO A 14 1.48 4.39 1.33
C PRO A 14 2.89 4.66 1.89
N ASP A 15 3.85 5.05 1.04
CA ASP A 15 5.22 5.38 1.46
C ASP A 15 5.31 6.82 1.99
N ALA A 16 5.92 6.99 3.17
CA ALA A 16 5.99 8.26 3.89
C ALA A 16 7.25 9.10 3.57
N TYR A 17 7.64 9.22 2.29
CA TYR A 17 8.71 10.16 1.91
C TYR A 17 8.17 11.59 1.76
N ASP A 18 9.04 12.58 1.98
CA ASP A 18 8.72 13.99 1.78
C ASP A 18 8.49 14.34 0.29
N ASP A 19 7.51 15.17 0.00
CA ASP A 19 7.14 15.54 -1.37
C ASP A 19 8.31 16.21 -2.12
N GLY A 20 9.10 17.01 -1.42
CA GLY A 20 10.30 17.68 -1.89
C GLY A 20 11.57 16.83 -1.90
N LEU A 21 11.50 15.57 -1.42
CA LEU A 21 12.62 14.63 -1.52
C LEU A 21 13.01 14.44 -3.00
N ASP A 22 14.31 14.36 -3.26
CA ASP A 22 14.79 14.15 -4.62
C ASP A 22 14.22 12.86 -5.21
N ARG A 23 13.89 12.91 -6.50
CA ARG A 23 13.24 11.78 -7.18
C ARG A 23 14.10 10.52 -7.14
N LEU A 24 15.42 10.65 -7.16
CA LEU A 24 16.35 9.51 -7.12
C LEU A 24 16.48 8.91 -5.72
N GLU A 25 16.10 9.65 -4.67
CA GLU A 25 16.16 9.17 -3.29
C GLU A 25 14.87 8.43 -2.88
N LYS A 26 13.73 8.74 -3.51
CA LYS A 26 12.43 8.09 -3.24
C LYS A 26 12.46 6.55 -3.34
N PRO A 27 13.11 5.91 -4.35
CA PRO A 27 13.21 4.45 -4.41
C PRO A 27 13.89 3.81 -3.20
N ALA A 28 14.88 4.48 -2.61
CA ALA A 28 15.57 3.97 -1.42
C ALA A 28 14.64 3.99 -0.19
N VAL A 29 13.71 4.95 -0.11
CA VAL A 29 12.68 4.96 0.94
C VAL A 29 11.66 3.85 0.71
N ILE A 30 11.17 3.69 -0.52
CA ILE A 30 10.22 2.63 -0.88
C ILE A 30 10.82 1.24 -0.62
N ALA A 31 12.10 1.05 -0.92
CA ALA A 31 12.81 -0.21 -0.69
C ALA A 31 12.90 -0.62 0.79
N LYS A 32 12.69 0.30 1.74
CA LYS A 32 12.59 -0.03 3.17
C LYS A 32 11.29 -0.78 3.50
N GLY A 33 10.31 -0.80 2.60
CA GLY A 33 9.02 -1.46 2.79
C GLY A 33 8.19 -0.89 3.94
N THR A 34 8.51 0.33 4.40
CA THR A 34 7.78 0.98 5.49
C THR A 34 6.58 1.73 4.90
N ILE A 35 5.40 1.14 5.08
CA ILE A 35 4.13 1.70 4.65
C ILE A 35 3.34 2.27 5.83
N THR A 36 2.66 3.38 5.61
CA THR A 36 1.69 3.94 6.55
C THR A 36 0.57 2.93 6.75
N ALA A 37 0.23 2.62 8.00
CA ALA A 37 -0.85 1.68 8.26
C ALA A 37 -2.19 2.31 7.85
N LEU A 38 -3.03 1.55 7.16
CA LEU A 38 -4.29 2.06 6.62
C LEU A 38 -5.21 2.64 7.71
N ARG A 39 -5.21 2.02 8.89
CA ARG A 39 -5.93 2.48 10.10
C ARG A 39 -5.51 3.86 10.61
N ASP A 40 -4.29 4.32 10.29
CA ASP A 40 -3.79 5.61 10.77
C ASP A 40 -4.29 6.78 9.91
N VAL A 41 -4.75 6.49 8.68
CA VAL A 41 -5.22 7.49 7.71
C VAL A 41 -6.71 7.35 7.39
N TRP A 42 -7.38 6.32 7.92
CA TRP A 42 -8.78 6.04 7.65
C TRP A 42 -9.54 5.52 8.87
N LEU A 43 -10.74 6.07 9.11
CA LEU A 43 -11.51 5.84 10.33
C LEU A 43 -12.62 4.79 10.21
N TRP A 44 -12.96 4.31 9.01
CA TRP A 44 -14.05 3.34 8.80
C TRP A 44 -13.54 1.98 8.33
N PRO A 45 -13.57 0.93 9.17
CA PRO A 45 -12.97 -0.35 8.83
C PRO A 45 -13.69 -1.02 7.66
N PHE A 46 -12.92 -1.59 6.73
CA PHE A 46 -13.45 -2.48 5.68
C PHE A 46 -12.48 -3.63 5.38
N SER A 47 -12.44 -4.58 6.31
CA SER A 47 -11.40 -5.61 6.48
C SER A 47 -10.95 -6.30 5.20
N GLU A 48 -11.87 -6.75 4.34
CA GLU A 48 -11.54 -7.47 3.10
C GLU A 48 -10.69 -6.62 2.14
N PHE A 49 -10.96 -5.31 2.08
CA PHE A 49 -10.20 -4.38 1.25
C PHE A 49 -8.86 -4.01 1.89
N GLU A 50 -8.82 -3.88 3.22
CA GLU A 50 -7.58 -3.62 3.95
C GLU A 50 -6.60 -4.79 3.79
N ASP A 51 -7.11 -6.02 3.83
CA ASP A 51 -6.34 -7.24 3.58
C ASP A 51 -5.82 -7.30 2.15
N ALA A 52 -6.65 -6.92 1.17
CA ALA A 52 -6.24 -6.86 -0.23
C ALA A 52 -5.12 -5.82 -0.45
N ILE A 53 -5.24 -4.64 0.15
CA ILE A 53 -4.22 -3.59 0.09
C ILE A 53 -2.93 -4.06 0.78
N THR A 54 -3.03 -4.64 1.98
CA THR A 54 -1.90 -5.11 2.77
C THR A 54 -1.13 -6.20 2.03
N ALA A 55 -1.83 -7.19 1.46
CA ALA A 55 -1.21 -8.23 0.67
C ALA A 55 -0.49 -7.67 -0.57
N CYS A 56 -1.05 -6.64 -1.22
CA CYS A 56 -0.40 -6.01 -2.37
C CYS A 56 0.84 -5.16 -2.01
N LEU A 57 0.95 -4.71 -0.76
CA LEU A 57 1.99 -3.81 -0.28
C LEU A 57 2.99 -4.51 0.65
N ALA A 58 2.89 -5.84 0.81
CA ALA A 58 3.79 -6.58 1.68
C ALA A 58 5.25 -6.39 1.24
N PRO A 59 6.20 -6.19 2.18
CA PRO A 59 7.60 -5.98 1.82
C PRO A 59 8.22 -7.18 1.09
N ASP A 60 7.80 -8.39 1.46
CA ASP A 60 8.20 -9.62 0.77
C ASP A 60 7.27 -9.87 -0.43
N PRO A 61 7.80 -9.95 -1.66
CA PRO A 61 7.01 -10.32 -2.84
C PRO A 61 6.33 -11.69 -2.74
N ALA A 62 6.86 -12.62 -1.93
CA ALA A 62 6.25 -13.93 -1.71
C ALA A 62 4.91 -13.85 -0.96
N ASP A 63 4.70 -12.79 -0.19
CA ASP A 63 3.44 -12.52 0.52
C ASP A 63 2.39 -11.83 -0.36
N HIS A 64 2.73 -11.48 -1.61
CA HIS A 64 1.81 -10.83 -2.52
C HIS A 64 0.73 -11.82 -2.98
N ARG A 65 -0.53 -11.42 -2.84
CA ARG A 65 -1.61 -12.11 -3.54
C ARG A 65 -1.49 -11.88 -5.03
N THR A 66 -1.70 -12.94 -5.80
CA THR A 66 -1.74 -12.86 -7.26
C THR A 66 -2.95 -12.04 -7.72
N ALA A 67 -2.87 -11.50 -8.93
CA ALA A 67 -3.99 -10.76 -9.53
C ALA A 67 -5.29 -11.60 -9.56
N LYS A 68 -5.17 -12.91 -9.81
CA LYS A 68 -6.31 -13.84 -9.83
C LYS A 68 -6.96 -13.97 -8.45
N GLU A 69 -6.15 -14.13 -7.40
CA GLU A 69 -6.66 -14.23 -6.02
C GLU A 69 -7.35 -12.95 -5.58
N LEU A 70 -6.86 -11.78 -6.00
CA LEU A 70 -7.49 -10.49 -5.72
C LEU A 70 -8.86 -10.34 -6.38
N THR A 71 -9.07 -10.88 -7.59
CA THR A 71 -10.36 -10.80 -8.30
C THR A 71 -11.38 -11.84 -7.86
N THR A 72 -10.97 -12.86 -7.10
CA THR A 72 -11.88 -13.94 -6.65
C THR A 72 -12.53 -13.63 -5.29
N ALA A 73 -12.07 -12.59 -4.60
CA ALA A 73 -12.50 -12.23 -3.26
C ALA A 73 -13.76 -11.33 -3.19
N TRP A 74 -14.49 -11.16 -4.31
CA TRP A 74 -15.55 -10.16 -4.48
C TRP A 74 -16.76 -10.76 -5.20
#